data_AF-A0A845Z840-F1
#
_entry.id   AF-A0A845Z840-F1
#
_cell.length_a   1.000
_cell.length_b   1.000
_cell.length_c   1.000
_cell.angle_alpha   90.00
_cell.angle_beta   90.00
_cell.angle_gamma   90.00
#
_symmetry.space_group_name_H-M   'P 1'
#
loop_
_entity.id
_entity.type
_entity.pdbx_description
1 polymer ?
#
loop_
_entity_poly.entity_id
_entity_poly.type
_entity_poly.pdbx_seq_one_letter_code
_entity_poly.pdbx_strand_id
1 'polypeptide(L)'
;MDADAVIVSEAPHKTLRALYGLIVEAPDPSNGADCLRLSPWSSPDLRAYAEANGPQAIFIRVDDCLVVKDKGTRHLEPVAFHHNHSQSTPGKPIYSNGAGPIEVRLQIGSRAYSYDHRLYLREKTVRQLNRRRPPEKRLRFRSKYRLTREMLRTLKGQLPPGLPVYVLYDSWYASTKLLKFCRRQGWHVICALKSNRLLNDKQLSEWNRDPKARVYLRGTLKKLPQEVCVFISKRHRGDKRPKYFLCTDLSLSAQKALSTYQARWAIEVVNFYLKQALGLGDFRVQSYEAVEKWYAIVFLPLTYLQWRLQQPEPAERFHNLADGVRTHRLEHARHLLTTACEQAVQLGQVEPVLKRFIQPLPPEPP
;
A
#
# COMPACT_ATOMS: atom_id res chain seq x y z
N MET A 1 -9.62 -5.84 -18.31
CA MET A 1 -10.07 -6.16 -16.95
C MET A 1 -10.51 -4.87 -16.31
N ASP A 2 -11.69 -4.84 -15.71
CA ASP A 2 -12.32 -3.61 -15.23
C ASP A 2 -11.97 -3.32 -13.76
N ALA A 3 -11.48 -2.11 -13.49
CA ALA A 3 -11.19 -1.63 -12.14
C ALA A 3 -12.47 -1.27 -11.37
N ASP A 4 -13.56 -0.92 -12.07
CA ASP A 4 -14.87 -0.63 -11.48
C ASP A 4 -15.42 -1.85 -10.75
N ALA A 5 -15.36 -3.01 -11.43
CA ALA A 5 -15.79 -4.30 -10.88
C ALA A 5 -15.13 -4.64 -9.53
N VAL A 6 -13.89 -4.19 -9.28
CA VAL A 6 -13.20 -4.40 -8.01
C VAL A 6 -13.90 -3.67 -6.86
N ILE A 7 -14.42 -2.46 -7.10
CA ILE A 7 -15.17 -1.67 -6.12
C ILE A 7 -16.59 -2.24 -5.98
N VAL A 8 -17.25 -2.46 -7.11
CA VAL A 8 -18.66 -2.86 -7.20
C VAL A 8 -18.91 -4.23 -6.58
N SER A 9 -18.01 -5.18 -6.83
CA SER A 9 -18.17 -6.56 -6.36
C SER A 9 -18.37 -6.62 -4.84
N GLU A 10 -19.39 -7.35 -4.41
CA GLU A 10 -19.62 -7.67 -2.99
C GLU A 10 -19.14 -9.08 -2.62
N ALA A 11 -18.59 -9.82 -3.59
CA ALA A 11 -18.08 -11.17 -3.36
C ALA A 11 -17.00 -11.17 -2.27
N PRO A 12 -16.99 -12.18 -1.36
CA PRO A 12 -15.96 -12.31 -0.32
C PRO A 12 -14.54 -12.41 -0.89
N HIS A 13 -14.40 -12.97 -2.10
CA HIS A 13 -13.16 -13.05 -2.85
C HIS A 13 -13.33 -12.45 -4.25
N LYS A 14 -12.48 -11.48 -4.59
CA LYS A 14 -12.42 -10.83 -5.91
C LYS A 14 -11.74 -11.74 -6.94
N THR A 15 -12.30 -12.93 -7.19
CA THR A 15 -11.80 -13.80 -8.26
C THR A 15 -12.15 -13.22 -9.63
N LEU A 16 -11.38 -13.56 -10.68
CA LEU A 16 -11.71 -13.11 -12.04
C LEU A 16 -13.14 -13.50 -12.44
N ARG A 17 -13.59 -14.71 -12.10
CA ARG A 17 -14.98 -15.15 -12.34
C ARG A 17 -15.99 -14.24 -11.63
N ALA A 18 -15.77 -13.92 -10.36
CA ALA A 18 -16.67 -13.07 -9.60
C ALA A 18 -16.71 -11.62 -10.12
N LEU A 19 -15.57 -11.08 -10.56
CA LEU A 19 -15.49 -9.73 -11.12
C LEU A 19 -16.15 -9.66 -12.51
N TYR A 20 -15.88 -10.64 -13.37
CA TYR A 20 -16.44 -10.69 -14.72
C TYR A 20 -17.94 -11.01 -14.72
N GLY A 21 -18.44 -11.71 -13.69
CA GLY A 21 -19.87 -11.95 -13.54
C GLY A 21 -20.71 -10.70 -13.29
N LEU A 22 -20.09 -9.55 -12.99
CA LEU A 22 -20.77 -8.26 -12.85
C LEU A 22 -20.95 -7.53 -14.19
N ILE A 23 -20.22 -7.94 -15.22
CA ILE A 23 -20.26 -7.29 -16.53
C ILE A 23 -21.45 -7.88 -17.29
N VAL A 24 -22.39 -7.03 -17.70
CA VAL A 24 -23.63 -7.44 -18.40
C VAL A 24 -23.33 -8.22 -19.68
N GLU A 25 -22.40 -7.74 -20.50
CA GLU A 25 -21.96 -8.44 -21.72
C GLU A 25 -21.16 -9.73 -21.43
N ALA A 26 -20.90 -10.00 -20.15
CA ALA A 26 -20.30 -11.22 -19.60
C ALA A 26 -19.15 -11.80 -20.45
N PRO A 27 -18.09 -11.02 -20.77
CA PRO A 27 -16.96 -11.54 -21.52
C PRO A 27 -16.35 -12.75 -20.79
N ASP A 28 -15.79 -13.70 -21.55
CA ASP A 28 -15.18 -14.89 -20.93
C ASP A 28 -14.10 -14.46 -19.92
N PRO A 29 -14.13 -14.96 -18.65
CA PRO A 29 -13.13 -14.63 -17.64
C PRO A 29 -11.67 -14.93 -18.05
N SER A 30 -11.45 -15.81 -19.02
CA SER A 30 -10.14 -16.06 -19.65
C SER A 30 -9.56 -14.80 -20.29
N ASN A 31 -10.38 -13.90 -20.83
CA ASN A 31 -9.95 -12.59 -21.31
C ASN A 31 -9.34 -11.74 -20.18
N GLY A 32 -9.87 -11.86 -18.96
CA GLY A 32 -9.29 -11.23 -17.77
C GLY A 32 -7.94 -11.83 -17.38
N ALA A 33 -7.83 -13.16 -17.47
CA ALA A 33 -6.57 -13.84 -17.23
C ALA A 33 -5.52 -13.46 -18.29
N ASP A 34 -5.90 -13.32 -19.55
CA ASP A 34 -5.03 -12.95 -20.66
C ASP A 34 -4.65 -11.47 -20.63
N CYS A 35 -5.55 -10.60 -20.17
CA CYS A 35 -5.23 -9.21 -19.86
C CYS A 35 -4.07 -9.11 -18.86
N LEU A 36 -4.06 -9.98 -17.84
CA LEU A 36 -2.98 -10.03 -16.84
C LEU A 36 -1.72 -10.73 -17.36
N ARG A 37 -1.86 -11.81 -18.14
CA ARG A 37 -0.73 -12.67 -18.56
C ARG A 37 -0.04 -12.24 -19.85
N LEU A 38 -0.82 -11.82 -20.85
CA LEU A 38 -0.39 -11.71 -22.24
C LEU A 38 -0.33 -10.26 -22.74
N SER A 39 -1.26 -9.39 -22.32
CA SER A 39 -1.30 -8.01 -22.84
C SER A 39 -0.01 -7.24 -22.54
N PRO A 40 0.45 -6.35 -23.44
CA PRO A 40 1.79 -5.76 -23.36
C PRO A 40 1.96 -4.65 -22.30
N TRP A 41 0.91 -4.33 -21.54
CA TRP A 41 0.97 -3.31 -20.48
C TRP A 41 1.61 -3.84 -19.19
N SER A 42 2.06 -2.92 -18.36
CA SER A 42 2.81 -3.12 -17.12
C SER A 42 2.23 -2.28 -15.97
N SER A 43 2.53 -2.64 -14.71
CA SER A 43 2.05 -1.89 -13.54
C SER A 43 2.34 -0.38 -13.60
N PRO A 44 3.52 0.08 -14.07
CA PRO A 44 3.78 1.50 -14.31
C PRO A 44 2.77 2.24 -15.19
N ASP A 45 2.15 1.57 -16.17
CA ASP A 45 1.23 2.21 -17.12
C ASP A 45 -0.10 2.62 -16.47
N LEU A 46 -0.47 2.01 -15.33
CA LEU A 46 -1.70 2.31 -14.59
C LEU A 46 -1.48 3.20 -13.36
N ARG A 47 -0.28 3.76 -13.20
CA ARG A 47 0.00 4.66 -12.07
C ARG A 47 -0.65 6.01 -12.32
N ALA A 48 -1.70 6.30 -11.56
CA ALA A 48 -2.27 7.63 -11.52
C ALA A 48 -1.33 8.58 -10.77
N TYR A 49 -0.95 9.68 -11.42
CA TYR A 49 -0.22 10.76 -10.77
C TYR A 49 -1.22 11.71 -10.12
N ALA A 50 -1.13 11.84 -8.80
CA ALA A 50 -1.81 12.93 -8.12
C ALA A 50 -1.00 14.21 -8.33
N GLU A 51 -1.62 15.23 -8.93
CA GLU A 51 -1.00 16.54 -9.06
C GLU A 51 -0.80 17.18 -7.69
N ALA A 52 0.44 17.60 -7.47
CA ALA A 52 0.91 18.19 -6.25
C ALA A 52 0.66 19.71 -6.25
N ASN A 53 -0.54 20.12 -5.83
CA ASN A 53 -0.89 21.54 -5.75
C ASN A 53 -1.10 21.97 -4.29
N GLY A 54 -0.32 22.95 -3.82
CA GLY A 54 -0.53 23.62 -2.53
C GLY A 54 0.75 24.08 -1.82
N PRO A 55 0.69 25.11 -0.96
CA PRO A 55 1.85 25.71 -0.29
C PRO A 55 2.35 24.93 0.94
N GLN A 56 1.88 23.69 1.16
CA GLN A 56 2.10 22.94 2.40
C GLN A 56 3.19 21.87 2.25
N ALA A 57 3.80 21.47 3.37
CA ALA A 57 4.81 20.42 3.39
C ALA A 57 4.31 19.11 2.74
N ILE A 58 5.23 18.41 2.09
CA ILE A 58 4.98 17.12 1.46
C ILE A 58 5.34 16.01 2.44
N PHE A 59 4.43 15.08 2.67
CA PHE A 59 4.66 13.89 3.50
C PHE A 59 4.69 12.65 2.63
N ILE A 60 5.78 11.89 2.70
CA ILE A 60 5.95 10.64 1.96
C ILE A 60 5.97 9.50 2.99
N ARG A 61 5.06 8.55 2.89
CA ARG A 61 5.02 7.39 3.79
C ARG A 61 5.54 6.16 3.06
N VAL A 62 6.38 5.39 3.72
CA VAL A 62 6.82 4.08 3.24
C VAL A 62 6.41 3.03 4.26
N ASP A 63 5.74 1.99 3.79
CA ASP A 63 5.43 0.82 4.59
C ASP A 63 5.37 -0.43 3.73
N ASP A 64 5.35 -1.59 4.36
CA ASP A 64 5.04 -2.84 3.70
C ASP A 64 3.98 -3.61 4.47
N CYS A 65 3.25 -4.46 3.77
CA CYS A 65 2.31 -5.36 4.40
C CYS A 65 2.53 -6.79 3.93
N LEU A 66 2.12 -7.75 4.76
CA LEU A 66 2.08 -9.16 4.37
C LEU A 66 0.66 -9.49 3.92
N VAL A 67 0.52 -9.89 2.66
CA VAL A 67 -0.72 -10.40 2.07
C VAL A 67 -0.70 -11.92 2.24
N VAL A 68 -1.29 -12.39 3.33
CA VAL A 68 -1.28 -13.80 3.73
C VAL A 68 -2.08 -14.63 2.73
N LYS A 69 -1.53 -15.79 2.38
CA LYS A 69 -2.17 -16.84 1.58
C LYS A 69 -2.25 -18.11 2.40
N ASP A 70 -3.07 -19.05 1.95
CA ASP A 70 -3.11 -20.38 2.55
C ASP A 70 -1.71 -21.04 2.52
N LYS A 71 -1.40 -21.84 3.55
CA LYS A 71 -0.10 -22.51 3.72
C LYS A 71 0.21 -23.50 2.58
N GLY A 72 -0.81 -24.02 1.90
CA GLY A 72 -0.71 -24.89 0.73
C GLY A 72 -0.47 -24.16 -0.59
N THR A 73 -0.56 -22.83 -0.62
CA THR A 73 -0.34 -22.02 -1.83
C THR A 73 1.15 -22.03 -2.22
N ARG A 74 1.54 -22.90 -3.16
CA ARG A 74 2.96 -23.11 -3.55
C ARG A 74 3.30 -22.70 -4.98
N HIS A 75 2.30 -22.44 -5.82
CA HIS A 75 2.49 -22.24 -7.27
C HIS A 75 2.40 -20.77 -7.71
N LEU A 76 2.07 -19.85 -6.80
CA LEU A 76 2.09 -18.42 -7.10
C LEU A 76 3.53 -17.91 -6.89
N GLU A 77 4.20 -17.50 -7.97
CA GLU A 77 5.61 -17.14 -7.97
C GLU A 77 6.03 -16.09 -6.91
N PRO A 78 5.23 -15.05 -6.60
CA PRO A 78 5.61 -14.07 -5.58
C PRO A 78 5.32 -14.51 -4.14
N VAL A 79 4.65 -15.66 -3.94
CA VAL A 79 4.25 -16.14 -2.63
C VAL A 79 5.36 -16.96 -2.00
N ALA A 80 5.78 -16.59 -0.80
CA ALA A 80 6.76 -17.32 -0.01
C ALA A 80 6.47 -17.18 1.49
N PHE A 81 7.17 -17.95 2.32
CA PHE A 81 7.12 -17.73 3.77
C PHE A 81 7.87 -16.45 4.15
N HIS A 82 7.19 -15.55 4.86
CA HIS A 82 7.72 -14.31 5.42
C HIS A 82 7.54 -14.30 6.94
N HIS A 83 8.47 -13.66 7.65
CA HIS A 83 8.31 -13.44 9.09
C HIS A 83 7.10 -12.54 9.34
N ASN A 84 6.12 -13.04 10.07
CA ASN A 84 4.89 -12.34 10.39
C ASN A 84 5.05 -11.62 11.73
N HIS A 85 5.49 -10.37 11.67
CA HIS A 85 5.73 -9.55 12.86
C HIS A 85 4.46 -9.32 13.70
N SER A 86 3.27 -9.33 13.09
CA SER A 86 2.00 -9.10 13.79
C SER A 86 1.57 -10.29 14.64
N GLN A 87 1.97 -11.51 14.27
CA GLN A 87 1.68 -12.73 15.02
C GLN A 87 2.87 -13.23 15.86
N SER A 88 4.08 -12.74 15.57
CA SER A 88 5.28 -13.15 16.30
C SER A 88 5.35 -12.50 17.68
N THR A 89 5.84 -13.25 18.67
CA THR A 89 6.20 -12.72 19.99
C THR A 89 7.71 -12.87 20.23
N PRO A 90 8.29 -12.14 21.19
CA PRO A 90 9.68 -12.39 21.59
C PRO A 90 9.89 -13.87 21.94
N GLY A 91 10.82 -14.54 21.27
CA GLY A 91 11.12 -15.97 21.45
C GLY A 91 10.28 -16.93 20.61
N LYS A 92 9.20 -16.48 19.96
CA LYS A 92 8.35 -17.31 19.09
C LYS A 92 8.11 -16.62 17.74
N PRO A 93 9.09 -16.67 16.82
CA PRO A 93 8.92 -16.11 15.48
C PRO A 93 7.90 -16.94 14.70
N ILE A 94 6.85 -16.29 14.20
CA ILE A 94 5.84 -16.91 13.35
C ILE A 94 6.12 -16.51 11.90
N TYR A 95 6.03 -17.48 11.00
CA TYR A 95 6.14 -17.25 9.56
C TYR A 95 4.82 -17.57 8.88
N SER A 96 4.38 -16.70 7.99
CA SER A 96 3.17 -16.91 7.20
C SER A 96 3.53 -16.93 5.72
N ASN A 97 2.85 -17.80 4.97
CA ASN A 97 2.96 -17.84 3.52
C ASN A 97 2.20 -16.64 2.93
N GLY A 98 2.78 -15.91 1.99
CA GLY A 98 2.13 -14.74 1.42
C GLY A 98 3.01 -13.95 0.46
N ALA A 99 2.46 -12.86 -0.07
CA ALA A 99 3.20 -11.88 -0.86
C ALA A 99 3.47 -10.63 -0.01
N GLY A 100 4.63 -10.00 -0.19
CA GLY A 100 5.02 -8.81 0.56
C GLY A 100 5.16 -7.56 -0.33
N PRO A 101 4.07 -6.85 -0.68
CA PRO A 101 4.20 -5.55 -1.32
C PRO A 101 4.79 -4.49 -0.38
N ILE A 102 5.53 -3.57 -0.97
CA ILE A 102 5.95 -2.31 -0.35
C ILE A 102 5.15 -1.20 -1.03
N GLU A 103 4.68 -0.24 -0.26
CA GLU A 103 3.91 0.90 -0.74
C GLU A 103 4.61 2.20 -0.37
N VAL A 104 4.57 3.15 -1.31
CA VAL A 104 4.88 4.56 -1.08
C VAL A 104 3.58 5.35 -1.24
N ARG A 105 3.33 6.23 -0.29
CA ARG A 105 2.19 7.15 -0.32
C ARG A 105 2.65 8.58 -0.25
N LEU A 106 1.95 9.44 -0.98
CA LEU A 106 2.20 10.86 -1.04
C LEU A 106 1.06 11.59 -0.33
N GLN A 107 1.38 12.58 0.50
CA GLN A 107 0.41 13.52 1.03
C GLN A 107 0.89 14.95 0.88
N ILE A 108 -0.01 15.81 0.41
CA ILE A 108 0.21 17.24 0.23
C ILE A 108 -1.00 17.95 0.82
N GLY A 109 -0.76 18.70 1.89
CA GLY A 109 -1.82 19.22 2.74
C GLY A 109 -2.75 18.13 3.30
N SER A 110 -4.06 18.26 3.07
CA SER A 110 -5.05 17.26 3.49
C SER A 110 -5.18 16.07 2.53
N ARG A 111 -4.57 16.16 1.35
CA ARG A 111 -4.74 15.20 0.26
C ARG A 111 -3.70 14.10 0.33
N ALA A 112 -4.11 12.83 0.39
CA ALA A 112 -3.23 11.67 0.53
C ALA A 112 -3.56 10.55 -0.46
N TYR A 113 -2.57 10.09 -1.22
CA TYR A 113 -2.73 9.11 -2.28
C TYR A 113 -1.72 7.98 -2.17
N SER A 114 -2.12 6.78 -2.59
CA SER A 114 -1.16 5.72 -2.94
C SER A 114 -0.40 6.16 -4.19
N TYR A 115 0.94 6.14 -4.13
CA TYR A 115 1.78 6.66 -5.21
C TYR A 115 2.43 5.52 -6.02
N ASP A 116 3.10 4.60 -5.35
CA ASP A 116 3.78 3.47 -5.99
C ASP A 116 3.69 2.25 -5.08
N HIS A 117 3.62 1.07 -5.68
CA HIS A 117 3.67 -0.20 -4.99
C HIS A 117 4.59 -1.16 -5.75
N ARG A 118 5.35 -1.96 -5.01
CA ARG A 118 6.24 -2.99 -5.60
C ARG A 118 6.23 -4.26 -4.80
N LEU A 119 6.08 -5.39 -5.50
CA LEU A 119 6.21 -6.72 -4.91
C LEU A 119 7.67 -7.00 -4.51
N TYR A 120 7.90 -7.34 -3.25
CA TYR A 120 9.20 -7.82 -2.79
C TYR A 120 9.30 -9.35 -2.96
N LEU A 121 10.27 -9.78 -3.76
CA LEU A 121 10.67 -11.17 -3.87
C LEU A 121 11.89 -11.45 -3.01
N ARG A 122 11.87 -12.55 -2.24
CA ARG A 122 13.05 -13.01 -1.51
C ARG A 122 14.14 -13.39 -2.51
N GLU A 123 15.40 -13.19 -2.13
CA GLU A 123 16.54 -13.53 -3.00
C GLU A 123 16.52 -15.01 -3.42
N LYS A 124 16.20 -15.92 -2.48
CA LYS A 124 16.02 -17.35 -2.78
C LYS A 124 14.92 -17.59 -3.82
N THR A 125 13.79 -16.90 -3.71
CA THR A 125 12.67 -16.99 -4.67
C THR A 125 13.13 -16.52 -6.05
N VAL A 126 13.80 -15.38 -6.15
CA VAL A 126 14.34 -14.87 -7.42
C VAL A 126 15.30 -15.88 -8.06
N ARG A 127 16.24 -16.42 -7.28
CA ARG A 127 17.18 -17.45 -7.75
C ARG A 127 16.45 -18.70 -8.26
N GLN A 128 15.41 -19.14 -7.54
CA GLN A 128 14.60 -20.30 -7.93
C GLN A 128 13.84 -20.05 -9.24
N LEU A 129 13.17 -18.91 -9.38
CA LEU A 129 12.44 -18.54 -10.61
C LEU A 129 13.39 -18.44 -11.81
N ASN A 130 14.57 -17.86 -11.61
CA ASN A 130 15.56 -17.69 -12.68
C ASN A 130 16.18 -18.99 -13.21
N ARG A 131 16.04 -20.12 -12.50
CA ARG A 131 16.47 -21.44 -13.01
C ARG A 131 15.60 -21.91 -14.18
N ARG A 132 14.35 -21.44 -14.24
CA ARG A 132 13.37 -21.82 -15.29
C ARG A 132 13.13 -20.71 -16.32
N ARG A 133 13.78 -19.55 -16.14
CA ARG A 133 13.62 -18.38 -17.01
C ARG A 133 14.82 -18.25 -17.94
N PRO A 134 14.60 -17.97 -19.25
CA PRO A 134 15.69 -17.67 -20.17
C PRO A 134 16.40 -16.37 -19.76
N PRO A 135 17.69 -16.18 -20.12
CA PRO A 135 18.53 -15.09 -19.61
C PRO A 135 17.89 -13.70 -19.68
N GLU A 136 17.21 -13.38 -20.78
CA GLU A 136 16.55 -12.11 -21.07
C GLU A 136 15.28 -11.86 -20.23
N LYS A 137 14.68 -12.91 -19.67
CA LYS A 137 13.50 -12.82 -18.78
C LYS A 137 13.82 -13.07 -17.31
N ARG A 138 15.11 -13.11 -16.94
CA ARG A 138 15.54 -13.30 -15.54
C ARG A 138 15.21 -12.08 -14.70
N LEU A 139 14.66 -12.34 -13.52
CA LEU A 139 14.34 -11.34 -12.52
C LEU A 139 15.61 -10.90 -11.78
N ARG A 140 15.72 -9.61 -11.50
CA ARG A 140 16.80 -9.08 -10.65
C ARG A 140 16.34 -8.99 -9.20
N PHE A 141 17.11 -9.58 -8.28
CA PHE A 141 16.83 -9.40 -6.85
C PHE A 141 16.99 -7.94 -6.43
N ARG A 142 15.97 -7.43 -5.72
CA ARG A 142 15.94 -6.10 -5.14
C ARG A 142 15.49 -6.24 -3.69
N SER A 143 16.31 -5.79 -2.75
CA SER A 143 15.90 -5.70 -1.35
C SER A 143 14.79 -4.67 -1.17
N LYS A 144 14.03 -4.74 -0.08
CA LYS A 144 12.99 -3.72 0.19
C LYS A 144 13.57 -2.30 0.19
N TYR A 145 14.75 -2.09 0.81
CA TYR A 145 15.48 -0.82 0.72
C TYR A 145 15.69 -0.35 -0.73
N ARG A 146 16.10 -1.27 -1.63
CA ARG A 146 16.35 -0.93 -3.02
C ARG A 146 15.06 -0.57 -3.75
N LEU A 147 13.99 -1.34 -3.54
CA LEU A 147 12.66 -1.03 -4.07
C LEU A 147 12.17 0.34 -3.58
N THR A 148 12.20 0.59 -2.27
CA THR A 148 11.86 1.90 -1.68
C THR A 148 12.67 3.03 -2.29
N ARG A 149 14.00 2.88 -2.39
CA ARG A 149 14.86 3.91 -2.98
C ARG A 149 14.52 4.17 -4.45
N GLU A 150 14.20 3.14 -5.22
CA GLU A 150 13.77 3.28 -6.62
C GLU A 150 12.45 4.06 -6.70
N MET A 151 11.45 3.71 -5.88
CA MET A 151 10.16 4.43 -5.81
C MET A 151 10.35 5.91 -5.42
N LEU A 152 11.13 6.18 -4.37
CA LEU A 152 11.42 7.54 -3.92
C LEU A 152 12.21 8.35 -4.96
N ARG A 153 13.10 7.72 -5.74
CA ARG A 153 13.82 8.40 -6.82
C ARG A 153 12.86 8.83 -7.92
N THR A 154 11.94 7.96 -8.33
CA THR A 154 10.91 8.30 -9.32
C THR A 154 10.04 9.45 -8.81
N LEU A 155 9.58 9.36 -7.55
CA LEU A 155 8.76 10.39 -6.91
C LEU A 155 9.45 11.76 -6.90
N LYS A 156 10.75 11.80 -6.59
CA LYS A 156 11.50 13.08 -6.55
C LYS A 156 11.36 13.89 -7.84
N GLY A 157 11.36 13.23 -9.01
CA GLY A 157 11.26 13.92 -10.30
C GLY A 157 9.89 14.56 -10.56
N GLN A 158 8.91 14.29 -9.70
CA GLN A 158 7.51 14.73 -9.84
C GLN A 158 7.07 15.62 -8.68
N LEU A 159 7.91 15.83 -7.66
CA LEU A 159 7.59 16.71 -6.55
C LEU A 159 7.75 18.17 -6.98
N PRO A 160 6.83 19.06 -6.57
CA PRO A 160 6.98 20.49 -6.81
C PRO A 160 8.22 21.02 -6.06
N PRO A 161 8.96 21.97 -6.66
CA PRO A 161 10.13 22.54 -6.03
C PRO A 161 9.75 23.43 -4.83
N GLY A 162 10.72 23.67 -3.94
CA GLY A 162 10.60 24.65 -2.86
C GLY A 162 9.80 24.21 -1.62
N LEU A 163 9.03 23.11 -1.69
CA LEU A 163 8.28 22.61 -0.53
C LEU A 163 9.15 21.69 0.35
N PRO A 164 9.05 21.81 1.70
CA PRO A 164 9.74 20.90 2.59
C PRO A 164 9.12 19.49 2.48
N VAL A 165 9.97 18.48 2.36
CA VAL A 165 9.57 17.07 2.20
C VAL A 165 9.94 16.28 3.45
N TYR A 166 8.99 15.52 3.99
CA TYR A 166 9.15 14.66 5.15
C TYR A 166 8.87 13.21 4.78
N VAL A 167 9.88 12.35 4.90
CA VAL A 167 9.72 10.91 4.70
C VAL A 167 9.47 10.22 6.04
N LEU A 168 8.35 9.51 6.13
CA LEU A 168 7.87 8.81 7.32
C LEU A 168 7.95 7.31 7.11
N TYR A 169 8.63 6.60 8.01
CA TYR A 169 8.66 5.13 7.98
C TYR A 169 8.95 4.54 9.36
N ASP A 170 8.69 3.25 9.50
CA ASP A 170 8.87 2.52 10.74
C ASP A 170 10.36 2.25 11.08
N SER A 171 10.60 1.53 12.17
CA SER A 171 11.96 1.19 12.60
C SER A 171 12.67 0.16 11.71
N TRP A 172 11.94 -0.57 10.86
CA TRP A 172 12.51 -1.51 9.89
C TRP A 172 13.22 -0.75 8.76
N TYR A 173 12.62 0.33 8.28
CA TYR A 173 13.18 1.19 7.22
C TYR A 173 14.24 2.19 7.71
N ALA A 174 14.45 2.32 9.03
CA ALA A 174 15.41 3.24 9.65
C ALA A 174 16.90 2.95 9.40
N SER A 175 17.26 2.34 8.27
CA SER A 175 18.64 2.10 7.88
C SER A 175 19.41 3.40 7.61
N THR A 176 20.69 3.45 7.97
CA THR A 176 21.56 4.61 7.68
C THR A 176 21.66 4.90 6.19
N LYS A 177 21.56 3.87 5.33
CA LYS A 177 21.58 4.04 3.86
C LYS A 177 20.36 4.84 3.37
N LEU A 178 19.17 4.54 3.88
CA LEU A 178 17.94 5.25 3.52
C LEU A 178 17.92 6.67 4.08
N LEU A 179 18.31 6.84 5.36
CA LEU A 179 18.46 8.16 5.99
C LEU A 179 19.38 9.07 5.16
N LYS A 180 20.57 8.60 4.80
CA LYS A 180 21.50 9.35 3.93
C LYS A 180 20.91 9.65 2.54
N PHE A 181 20.17 8.70 1.97
CA PHE A 181 19.54 8.91 0.67
C PHE A 181 18.53 10.07 0.73
N CYS A 182 17.62 10.06 1.70
CA CYS A 182 16.64 11.13 1.89
C CYS A 182 17.32 12.48 2.16
N ARG A 183 18.30 12.53 3.07
CA ARG A 183 19.03 13.77 3.39
C ARG A 183 19.75 14.37 2.18
N ARG A 184 20.33 13.54 1.30
CA ARG A 184 20.95 14.02 0.04
C ARG A 184 19.95 14.63 -0.94
N GLN A 185 18.65 14.40 -0.77
CA GLN A 185 17.63 15.05 -1.59
C GLN A 185 17.15 16.37 -0.99
N GLY A 186 17.69 16.79 0.16
CA GLY A 186 17.15 17.90 0.95
C GLY A 186 15.93 17.53 1.79
N TRP A 187 15.55 16.24 1.84
CA TRP A 187 14.36 15.80 2.56
C TRP A 187 14.63 15.57 4.04
N HIS A 188 13.62 15.82 4.87
CA HIS A 188 13.60 15.43 6.27
C HIS A 188 13.06 14.02 6.45
N VAL A 189 13.46 13.36 7.54
CA VAL A 189 12.96 12.04 7.91
C VAL A 189 12.40 12.12 9.32
N ILE A 190 11.24 11.51 9.53
CA ILE A 190 10.72 11.20 10.86
C ILE A 190 10.44 9.70 10.93
N CYS A 191 11.14 8.96 11.80
CA CYS A 191 10.98 7.51 11.88
C CYS A 191 11.13 6.96 13.29
N ALA A 192 10.51 5.81 13.57
CA ALA A 192 10.82 5.07 14.79
C ALA A 192 12.25 4.51 14.75
N LEU A 193 12.88 4.37 15.91
CA LEU A 193 14.20 3.76 16.10
C LEU A 193 14.11 2.56 17.03
N LYS A 194 15.00 1.59 16.81
CA LYS A 194 15.25 0.50 17.76
C LYS A 194 16.10 1.00 18.93
N SER A 195 15.88 0.42 20.11
CA SER A 195 16.55 0.80 21.35
C SER A 195 18.08 0.62 21.32
N ASN A 196 18.59 -0.25 20.45
CA ASN A 196 20.01 -0.53 20.27
C ASN A 196 20.71 0.43 19.29
N ARG A 197 20.02 1.47 18.80
CA ARG A 197 20.67 2.51 17.99
C ARG A 197 21.60 3.34 18.87
N LEU A 198 22.73 3.74 18.30
CA LEU A 198 23.75 4.54 18.98
C LEU A 198 23.59 6.01 18.58
N LEU A 199 23.40 6.87 19.56
CA LEU A 199 23.39 8.33 19.46
C LEU A 199 24.57 8.86 20.29
N ASN A 200 25.51 9.56 19.65
CA ASN A 200 26.79 9.96 20.25
C ASN A 200 27.47 8.78 20.96
N ASP A 201 27.57 7.65 20.25
CA ASP A 201 28.16 6.38 20.70
C ASP A 201 27.55 5.72 21.96
N LYS A 202 26.46 6.27 22.49
CA LYS A 202 25.67 5.68 23.59
C LYS A 202 24.35 5.10 23.07
N GLN A 203 23.94 3.93 23.55
CA GLN A 203 22.68 3.31 23.08
C GLN A 203 21.48 4.09 23.56
N LEU A 204 20.42 4.15 22.75
CA LEU A 204 19.17 4.78 23.18
C LEU A 204 18.56 4.12 24.43
N SER A 205 18.75 2.81 24.60
CA SER A 205 18.37 2.09 25.82
C SER A 205 19.13 2.53 27.08
N GLU A 206 20.37 3.01 26.92
CA GLU A 206 21.21 3.53 28.00
C GLU A 206 20.83 4.98 28.32
N TRP A 207 20.56 5.78 27.28
CA TRP A 207 19.96 7.11 27.44
C TRP A 207 18.65 7.05 28.23
N ASN A 208 17.80 6.04 28.00
CA ASN A 208 16.56 5.89 28.73
C ASN A 208 16.73 5.60 30.23
N ARG A 209 17.79 4.84 30.58
CA ARG A 209 18.10 4.42 31.95
C ARG A 209 18.75 5.52 32.78
N ASP A 210 19.33 6.50 32.11
CA ASP A 210 19.95 7.65 32.75
C ASP A 210 18.87 8.57 33.35
N PRO A 211 18.81 8.71 34.69
CA PRO A 211 17.78 9.51 35.36
C PRO A 211 17.91 11.01 35.06
N LYS A 212 19.07 11.47 34.59
CA LYS A 212 19.33 12.86 34.21
C LYS A 212 19.07 13.12 32.72
N ALA A 213 18.88 12.07 31.91
CA ALA A 213 18.70 12.24 30.48
C ALA A 213 17.35 12.88 30.13
N ARG A 214 17.42 13.88 29.25
CA ARG A 214 16.25 14.52 28.66
C ARG A 214 15.53 13.53 27.72
N VAL A 215 14.21 13.62 27.64
CA VAL A 215 13.42 12.87 26.64
C VAL A 215 13.62 13.38 25.21
N TYR A 216 14.20 14.57 25.06
CA TYR A 216 14.65 15.17 23.81
C TYR A 216 16.17 15.20 23.78
N LEU A 217 16.76 14.54 22.79
CA LEU A 217 18.20 14.42 22.61
C LEU A 217 18.58 14.99 21.24
N ARG A 218 19.74 15.65 21.17
CA ARG A 218 20.40 16.01 19.92
C ARG A 218 21.73 15.31 19.82
N GLY A 219 22.12 14.95 18.60
CA GLY A 219 23.41 14.32 18.35
C GLY A 219 23.46 13.60 17.01
N THR A 220 24.47 12.77 16.84
CA THR A 220 24.72 12.03 15.61
C THR A 220 24.43 10.55 15.81
N LEU A 221 23.74 9.94 14.84
CA LEU A 221 23.64 8.48 14.83
C LEU A 221 24.90 7.87 14.24
N LYS A 222 25.32 6.70 14.73
CA LYS A 222 26.46 5.97 14.15
C LYS A 222 26.33 5.85 12.62
N LYS A 223 27.38 6.26 11.91
CA LYS A 223 27.49 6.31 10.43
C LYS A 223 26.57 7.34 9.76
N LEU A 224 25.87 8.21 10.47
CA LEU A 224 25.10 9.34 9.94
C LEU A 224 25.74 10.64 10.45
N PRO A 225 26.50 11.37 9.61
CA PRO A 225 27.27 12.53 10.07
C PRO A 225 26.39 13.74 10.42
N GLN A 226 25.18 13.82 9.86
CA GLN A 226 24.26 14.90 10.16
C GLN A 226 23.70 14.76 11.59
N GLU A 227 23.62 15.88 12.29
CA GLU A 227 22.89 15.97 13.55
C GLU A 227 21.41 15.66 13.34
N VAL A 228 20.81 14.99 14.32
CA VAL A 228 19.40 14.64 14.38
C VAL A 228 18.84 14.88 15.77
N CYS A 229 17.52 15.02 15.85
CA CYS A 229 16.78 14.94 17.09
C CYS A 229 16.32 13.51 17.34
N VAL A 230 16.44 13.04 18.58
CA VAL A 230 15.86 11.78 19.04
C VAL A 230 14.93 12.05 20.22
N PHE A 231 13.73 11.46 20.16
CA PHE A 231 12.71 11.57 21.20
C PHE A 231 12.51 10.22 21.88
N ILE A 232 12.51 10.21 23.21
CA ILE A 232 12.18 9.04 24.04
C ILE A 232 10.74 9.21 24.53
N SER A 233 9.81 8.52 23.88
CA SER A 233 8.39 8.51 24.25
C SER A 233 8.13 7.43 25.30
N LYS A 234 7.85 7.86 26.53
CA LYS A 234 7.52 7.01 27.69
C LYS A 234 6.02 7.03 27.94
N ARG A 235 5.43 5.92 28.37
CA ARG A 235 4.01 5.87 28.80
C ARG A 235 3.80 6.39 30.22
N HIS A 236 4.80 6.21 31.08
CA HIS A 236 4.81 6.64 32.48
C HIS A 236 6.26 6.88 32.91
N ARG A 237 6.46 7.54 34.06
CA ARG A 237 7.79 7.73 34.64
C ARG A 237 8.41 6.37 34.95
N GLY A 238 9.64 6.14 34.48
CA GLY A 238 10.35 4.86 34.68
C GLY A 238 10.04 3.76 33.66
N ASP A 239 9.32 4.06 32.57
CA ASP A 239 9.04 3.10 31.50
C ASP A 239 10.33 2.42 31.00
N LYS A 240 10.41 1.10 31.19
CA LYS A 240 11.55 0.26 30.81
C LYS A 240 11.55 -0.08 29.31
N ARG A 241 10.45 0.17 28.59
CA ARG A 241 10.25 -0.18 27.18
C ARG A 241 9.67 1.00 26.38
N PRO A 242 10.30 2.18 26.42
CA PRO A 242 9.81 3.34 25.67
C PRO A 242 9.94 3.13 24.16
N LYS A 243 9.29 4.00 23.41
CA LYS A 243 9.48 4.11 21.96
C LYS A 243 10.44 5.24 21.64
N TYR A 244 11.33 5.00 20.70
CA TYR A 244 12.31 5.98 20.25
C TYR A 244 11.93 6.47 18.87
N PHE A 245 12.03 7.77 18.65
CA PHE A 245 11.75 8.40 17.36
C PHE A 245 12.90 9.31 16.97
N LEU A 246 13.16 9.41 15.68
CA LEU A 246 14.14 10.32 15.10
C LEU A 246 13.43 11.35 14.25
N CYS A 247 13.91 12.59 14.29
CA CYS A 247 13.59 13.64 13.33
C CYS A 247 14.90 14.27 12.83
N THR A 248 15.04 14.45 11.52
CA THR A 248 16.20 15.14 10.94
C THR A 248 15.93 16.63 10.69
N ASP A 249 14.75 17.13 11.04
CA ASP A 249 14.47 18.55 11.15
C ASP A 249 14.70 19.01 12.58
N LEU A 250 15.75 19.81 12.79
CA LEU A 250 16.14 20.33 14.10
C LEU A 250 15.26 21.52 14.53
N SER A 251 14.50 22.12 13.61
CA SER A 251 13.59 23.22 13.89
C SER A 251 12.27 22.77 14.50
N LEU A 252 11.89 21.50 14.30
CA LEU A 252 10.63 20.96 14.81
C LEU A 252 10.67 20.71 16.32
N SER A 253 9.58 21.06 16.99
CA SER A 253 9.32 20.63 18.35
C SER A 253 9.05 19.12 18.40
N ALA A 254 9.30 18.50 19.55
CA ALA A 254 9.00 17.09 19.77
C ALA A 254 7.52 16.77 19.51
N GLN A 255 6.62 17.63 19.98
CA GLN A 255 5.18 17.47 19.78
C GLN A 255 4.82 17.47 18.29
N LYS A 256 5.35 18.42 17.50
CA LYS A 256 5.07 18.50 16.07
C LYS A 256 5.65 17.32 15.30
N ALA A 257 6.86 16.87 15.64
CA ALA A 257 7.47 15.70 15.01
C ALA A 257 6.66 14.42 15.31
N LEU A 258 6.24 14.23 16.56
CA LEU A 258 5.46 13.06 16.96
C LEU A 258 4.04 13.08 16.39
N SER A 259 3.35 14.22 16.36
CA SER A 259 2.02 14.33 15.74
C SER A 259 2.09 14.10 14.23
N THR A 260 3.15 14.58 13.57
CA THR A 260 3.42 14.26 12.16
C THR A 260 3.65 12.77 11.96
N TYR A 261 4.43 12.13 12.83
CA TYR A 261 4.66 10.68 12.76
C TYR A 261 3.38 9.86 13.01
N GLN A 262 2.47 10.34 13.86
CA GLN A 262 1.18 9.68 14.10
C GLN A 262 0.33 9.57 12.83
N ALA A 263 0.46 10.50 11.89
CA ALA A 263 -0.24 10.40 10.61
C ALA A 263 0.22 9.19 9.76
N ARG A 264 1.28 8.47 10.15
CA ARG A 264 1.66 7.18 9.53
C ARG A 264 0.61 6.09 9.77
N TRP A 265 -0.09 6.09 10.91
CA TRP A 265 -1.03 5.01 11.29
C TRP A 265 -2.21 4.86 10.33
N ALA A 266 -2.58 5.90 9.58
CA ALA A 266 -3.58 5.83 8.51
C ALA A 266 -3.27 4.77 7.44
N ILE A 267 -2.00 4.33 7.33
CA ILE A 267 -1.61 3.24 6.41
C ILE A 267 -2.26 1.91 6.75
N GLU A 268 -2.50 1.62 8.03
CA GLU A 268 -3.09 0.35 8.48
C GLU A 268 -4.54 0.23 8.00
N VAL A 269 -5.29 1.33 8.06
CA VAL A 269 -6.67 1.43 7.56
C VAL A 269 -6.72 1.11 6.07
N VAL A 270 -5.85 1.71 5.27
CA VAL A 270 -5.87 1.43 3.83
C VAL A 270 -5.32 0.04 3.49
N ASN A 271 -4.33 -0.47 4.23
CA ASN A 271 -3.91 -1.87 4.10
C ASN A 271 -5.07 -2.82 4.39
N PHE A 272 -5.94 -2.48 5.34
CA PHE A 272 -7.17 -3.20 5.61
C PHE A 272 -8.13 -3.11 4.41
N TYR A 273 -8.42 -1.92 3.86
CA TYR A 273 -9.27 -1.78 2.67
C TYR A 273 -8.74 -2.55 1.46
N LEU A 274 -7.44 -2.44 1.16
CA LEU A 274 -6.81 -3.20 0.08
C LEU A 274 -7.04 -4.70 0.23
N LYS A 275 -6.87 -5.24 1.44
CA LYS A 275 -6.97 -6.67 1.70
C LYS A 275 -8.41 -7.18 1.77
N GLN A 276 -9.29 -6.44 2.44
CA GLN A 276 -10.64 -6.89 2.77
C GLN A 276 -11.69 -6.44 1.76
N ALA A 277 -11.60 -5.20 1.26
CA ALA A 277 -12.59 -4.64 0.35
C ALA A 277 -12.20 -4.81 -1.12
N LEU A 278 -10.94 -4.55 -1.47
CA LEU A 278 -10.46 -4.50 -2.86
C LEU A 278 -9.74 -5.78 -3.33
N GLY A 279 -9.62 -6.80 -2.49
CA GLY A 279 -9.11 -8.11 -2.90
C GLY A 279 -7.63 -8.16 -3.28
N LEU A 280 -6.76 -7.36 -2.64
CA LEU A 280 -5.31 -7.39 -2.88
C LEU A 280 -4.73 -8.81 -2.76
N GLY A 281 -5.31 -9.63 -1.89
CA GLY A 281 -4.94 -11.02 -1.66
C GLY A 281 -5.70 -12.04 -2.50
N ASP A 282 -6.57 -11.67 -3.42
CA ASP A 282 -7.45 -12.62 -4.13
C ASP A 282 -6.87 -13.13 -5.45
N PHE A 283 -5.71 -12.61 -5.90
CA PHE A 283 -5.05 -13.09 -7.11
C PHE A 283 -4.84 -14.61 -7.12
N ARG A 284 -5.15 -15.22 -8.27
CA ARG A 284 -4.90 -16.65 -8.55
C ARG A 284 -3.98 -16.88 -9.75
N VAL A 285 -3.60 -15.81 -10.46
CA VAL A 285 -2.57 -15.86 -11.51
C VAL A 285 -1.21 -16.20 -10.92
N GLN A 286 -0.43 -17.03 -11.62
CA GLN A 286 0.78 -17.63 -11.08
C GLN A 286 2.03 -16.79 -11.24
N SER A 287 2.26 -16.24 -12.44
CA SER A 287 3.52 -15.54 -12.76
C SER A 287 3.67 -14.24 -11.98
N TYR A 288 4.91 -13.90 -11.64
CA TYR A 288 5.25 -12.64 -10.99
C TYR A 288 4.68 -11.43 -11.74
N GLU A 289 4.82 -11.42 -13.07
CA GLU A 289 4.36 -10.34 -13.94
C GLU A 289 2.84 -10.17 -13.88
N ALA A 290 2.08 -11.28 -13.93
CA ALA A 290 0.62 -11.22 -13.87
C ALA A 290 0.14 -10.80 -12.47
N VAL A 291 0.81 -11.20 -11.40
CA VAL A 291 0.50 -10.73 -10.05
C VAL A 291 0.86 -9.25 -9.89
N GLU A 292 1.94 -8.76 -10.49
CA GLU A 292 2.26 -7.32 -10.49
C GLU A 292 1.15 -6.50 -11.17
N LYS A 293 0.60 -7.01 -12.27
CA LYS A 293 -0.56 -6.43 -12.95
C LYS A 293 -1.84 -6.49 -12.13
N TRP A 294 -2.08 -7.59 -11.41
CA TRP A 294 -3.21 -7.67 -10.45
C TRP A 294 -3.13 -6.55 -9.42
N TYR A 295 -1.95 -6.31 -8.86
CA TYR A 295 -1.75 -5.25 -7.88
C TYR A 295 -2.06 -3.88 -8.51
N ALA A 296 -1.61 -3.61 -9.73
CA ALA A 296 -1.95 -2.36 -10.42
C ALA A 296 -3.47 -2.14 -10.54
N ILE A 297 -4.22 -3.19 -10.91
CA ILE A 297 -5.68 -3.14 -11.04
C ILE A 297 -6.38 -2.97 -9.69
N VAL A 298 -5.79 -3.40 -8.58
CA VAL A 298 -6.35 -3.19 -7.22
C VAL A 298 -6.00 -1.80 -6.66
N PHE A 299 -4.80 -1.30 -6.94
CA PHE A 299 -4.34 0.01 -6.47
C PHE A 299 -4.96 1.18 -7.24
N LEU A 300 -5.35 0.98 -8.51
CA LEU A 300 -6.07 1.99 -9.29
C LEU A 300 -7.41 2.40 -8.66
N PRO A 301 -8.35 1.47 -8.33
CA PRO A 301 -9.59 1.82 -7.65
C PRO A 301 -9.37 2.39 -6.24
N LEU A 302 -8.32 1.96 -5.51
CA LEU A 302 -7.95 2.65 -4.27
C LEU A 302 -7.61 4.13 -4.52
N THR A 303 -6.83 4.41 -5.56
CA THR A 303 -6.42 5.78 -5.89
C THR A 303 -7.62 6.63 -6.31
N TYR A 304 -8.53 6.06 -7.10
CA TYR A 304 -9.81 6.68 -7.44
C TYR A 304 -10.66 7.00 -6.19
N LEU A 305 -10.84 6.04 -5.28
CA LEU A 305 -11.58 6.26 -4.03
C LEU A 305 -10.93 7.32 -3.14
N GLN A 306 -9.59 7.38 -3.10
CA GLN A 306 -8.85 8.43 -2.38
C GLN A 306 -9.03 9.81 -3.02
N TRP A 307 -9.05 9.88 -4.35
CA TRP A 307 -9.35 11.10 -5.10
C TRP A 307 -10.77 11.59 -4.81
N ARG A 308 -11.77 10.70 -4.91
CA ARG A 308 -13.18 11.02 -4.65
C ARG A 308 -13.40 11.48 -3.20
N LEU A 309 -12.74 10.86 -2.22
CA LEU A 309 -12.78 11.29 -0.81
C LEU A 309 -12.23 12.71 -0.59
N GLN A 310 -11.32 13.17 -1.44
CA GLN A 310 -10.64 14.47 -1.31
C GLN A 310 -11.21 15.55 -2.21
N GLN A 311 -12.01 15.15 -3.19
CA GLN A 311 -12.74 16.01 -4.10
C GLN A 311 -14.19 15.50 -4.18
N PRO A 312 -14.92 15.46 -3.05
CA PRO A 312 -16.30 15.01 -3.06
C PRO A 312 -17.15 16.03 -3.83
N GLU A 313 -18.09 15.54 -4.62
CA GLU A 313 -19.15 16.37 -5.19
C GLU A 313 -19.96 17.04 -4.06
N PRO A 314 -20.62 18.20 -4.28
CA PRO A 314 -21.34 18.91 -3.21
C PRO A 314 -22.39 18.08 -2.46
N ALA A 315 -22.98 17.08 -3.14
CA ALA A 315 -23.96 16.16 -2.55
C ALA A 315 -23.33 15.01 -1.76
N GLU A 316 -22.03 14.75 -1.93
CA GLU A 316 -21.32 13.65 -1.30
C GLU A 316 -20.81 14.03 0.08
N ARG A 317 -21.05 13.14 1.06
CA ARG A 317 -20.52 13.27 2.41
C ARG A 317 -19.70 12.05 2.78
N PHE A 318 -18.44 12.05 2.38
CA PHE A 318 -17.50 10.97 2.68
C PHE A 318 -16.66 11.27 3.90
N HIS A 319 -16.67 10.36 4.88
CA HIS A 319 -15.78 10.43 6.04
C HIS A 319 -14.57 9.52 5.88
N ASN A 320 -14.71 8.45 5.11
CA ASN A 320 -13.68 7.44 4.91
C ASN A 320 -13.89 6.66 3.59
N LEU A 321 -12.98 5.73 3.28
CA LEU A 321 -13.04 4.94 2.04
C LEU A 321 -14.28 4.01 1.96
N ALA A 322 -14.85 3.55 3.08
CA ALA A 322 -16.05 2.73 3.04
C ALA A 322 -17.27 3.51 2.55
N ASP A 323 -17.38 4.80 2.90
CA ASP A 323 -18.43 5.65 2.35
C ASP A 323 -18.32 5.75 0.83
N GLY A 324 -17.10 5.98 0.32
CA GLY A 324 -16.83 5.99 -1.13
C GLY A 324 -17.18 4.67 -1.80
N VAL A 325 -16.79 3.52 -1.24
CA VAL A 325 -17.13 2.19 -1.78
C VAL A 325 -18.65 1.99 -1.80
N ARG A 326 -19.34 2.33 -0.70
CA ARG A 326 -20.79 2.16 -0.58
C ARG A 326 -21.54 3.05 -1.59
N THR A 327 -21.17 4.32 -1.69
CA THR A 327 -21.83 5.25 -2.61
C THR A 327 -21.57 4.83 -4.06
N HIS A 328 -20.34 4.45 -4.40
CA HIS A 328 -20.02 3.94 -5.74
C HIS A 328 -20.83 2.70 -6.12
N ARG A 329 -21.02 1.77 -5.18
CA ARG A 329 -21.91 0.61 -5.38
C ARG A 329 -23.37 1.00 -5.59
N LEU A 330 -23.87 1.95 -4.81
CA LEU A 330 -25.25 2.44 -4.95
C LEU A 330 -25.47 3.13 -6.30
N GLU A 331 -24.51 3.93 -6.75
CA GLU A 331 -24.54 4.56 -8.07
C GLU A 331 -24.55 3.53 -9.19
N HIS A 332 -23.66 2.53 -9.10
CA HIS A 332 -23.61 1.44 -10.07
C HIS A 332 -24.94 0.66 -10.09
N ALA A 333 -25.50 0.32 -8.92
CA ALA A 333 -26.77 -0.38 -8.82
C ALA A 333 -27.94 0.44 -9.39
N ARG A 334 -27.97 1.76 -9.13
CA ARG A 334 -28.95 2.67 -9.73
C ARG A 334 -28.80 2.72 -11.25
N HIS A 335 -27.58 2.86 -11.75
CA HIS A 335 -27.32 2.90 -13.18
C HIS A 335 -27.75 1.60 -13.88
N LEU A 336 -27.43 0.45 -13.29
CA LEU A 336 -27.85 -0.86 -13.80
C LEU A 336 -29.38 -0.98 -13.85
N LEU A 337 -30.07 -0.63 -12.75
CA LEU A 337 -31.53 -0.69 -12.66
C LEU A 337 -32.20 0.26 -13.67
N THR A 338 -31.74 1.52 -13.74
CA THR A 338 -32.26 2.51 -14.70
C THR A 338 -32.10 2.02 -16.13
N THR A 339 -30.92 1.52 -16.50
CA THR A 339 -30.64 1.00 -17.84
C THR A 339 -31.55 -0.18 -18.20
N ALA A 340 -31.75 -1.12 -17.26
CA ALA A 340 -32.66 -2.24 -17.46
C ALA A 340 -34.12 -1.79 -17.63
N CYS A 341 -34.58 -0.84 -16.81
CA CYS A 341 -35.94 -0.28 -16.92
C CYS A 341 -36.16 0.46 -18.24
N GLU A 342 -35.20 1.29 -18.67
CA GLU A 342 -35.27 2.00 -19.96
C GLU A 342 -35.34 1.03 -21.13
N GLN A 343 -34.53 -0.04 -21.10
CA GLN A 343 -34.57 -1.07 -22.13
C GLN A 343 -35.91 -1.85 -22.13
N ALA A 344 -36.50 -2.11 -20.95
CA ALA A 344 -37.81 -2.77 -20.85
C ALA A 344 -38.92 -1.87 -21.44
N VAL A 345 -38.88 -0.57 -21.16
CA VAL A 345 -39.81 0.41 -21.75
C VAL A 345 -39.65 0.46 -23.27
N GLN A 346 -38.41 0.46 -23.78
CA GLN A 346 -38.14 0.50 -25.21
C GLN A 346 -38.62 -0.75 -25.96
N LEU A 347 -38.45 -1.93 -25.36
CA LEU A 347 -38.84 -3.22 -25.98
C LEU A 347 -40.32 -3.56 -25.77
N GLY A 348 -40.97 -2.96 -24.77
CA GLY A 348 -42.30 -3.38 -24.31
C GLY A 348 -42.33 -4.81 -23.76
N GLN A 349 -41.16 -5.37 -23.39
CA GLN A 349 -40.99 -6.76 -22.93
C GLN A 349 -39.95 -6.83 -21.81
N VAL A 350 -40.17 -7.72 -20.83
CA VAL A 350 -39.31 -7.85 -19.65
C VAL A 350 -38.35 -9.02 -19.80
N GLU A 351 -38.78 -10.12 -20.40
CA GLU A 351 -38.03 -11.37 -20.52
C GLU A 351 -36.68 -11.21 -21.25
N PRO A 352 -36.58 -10.47 -22.39
CA PRO A 352 -35.29 -10.25 -23.04
C PRO A 352 -34.32 -9.42 -22.18
N VAL A 353 -34.85 -8.50 -21.36
CA VAL A 353 -34.07 -7.67 -20.44
C VAL A 353 -33.53 -8.51 -19.30
N LEU A 354 -34.38 -9.33 -18.66
CA LEU A 354 -33.93 -10.25 -17.60
C LEU A 354 -32.85 -11.21 -18.11
N LYS A 355 -33.02 -11.77 -19.33
CA LYS A 355 -32.03 -12.66 -19.94
C LYS A 355 -30.67 -11.97 -20.17
N ARG A 356 -30.66 -10.67 -20.43
CA ARG A 356 -29.43 -9.89 -20.65
C ARG A 356 -28.74 -9.50 -19.34
N PHE A 357 -29.50 -8.97 -18.39
CA PHE A 357 -28.93 -8.34 -17.18
C PHE A 357 -28.77 -9.30 -16.00
N ILE A 358 -29.46 -10.45 -16.02
CA ILE A 358 -29.40 -11.44 -14.95
C ILE A 358 -28.79 -12.71 -15.51
N GLN A 359 -27.76 -13.24 -14.85
CA GLN A 359 -27.25 -14.57 -15.21
C GLN A 359 -28.36 -15.61 -15.01
N PRO A 360 -28.51 -16.58 -15.93
CA PRO A 360 -29.52 -17.62 -15.77
C PRO A 360 -29.34 -18.31 -14.42
N LEU A 361 -30.46 -18.61 -13.75
CA LEU A 361 -30.42 -19.41 -12.53
C LEU A 361 -29.66 -20.72 -12.83
N PRO A 362 -28.76 -21.16 -11.92
CA PRO A 362 -28.21 -22.49 -12.06
C PRO A 362 -29.37 -23.49 -12.14
N PRO A 363 -29.26 -24.55 -12.96
CA PRO A 363 -30.29 -25.58 -13.00
C PRO A 363 -30.51 -26.11 -11.59
N GLU A 364 -31.77 -26.41 -11.24
CA GLU A 364 -32.06 -27.05 -9.96
C GLU A 364 -31.21 -28.32 -9.83
N PRO A 365 -30.60 -28.55 -8.65
CA PRO A 365 -29.92 -29.81 -8.42
C PRO A 365 -30.93 -30.96 -8.60
N PRO A 366 -30.50 -32.09 -9.18
CA PRO A 366 -31.36 -33.24 -9.44
C PRO A 366 -31.96 -33.83 -8.16
#